data_AF-W1I3H7-F1
#
_entry.id   AF-W1I3H7-F1
#
_cell.length_a   1.000
_cell.length_b   1.000
_cell.length_c   1.000
_cell.angle_alpha   90.00
_cell.angle_beta   90.00
_cell.angle_gamma   90.00
#
_symmetry.space_group_name_H-M   'P 1'
#
loop_
_entity.id
_entity.type
_entity.pdbx_description
1 polymer ?
#
loop_
_entity_poly.entity_id
_entity_poly.type
_entity_poly.pdbx_seq_one_letter_code
_entity_poly.pdbx_strand_id
1 'polypeptide(L)'
;MDYTEFDSILNDYTKMMILAEEYNNLLHGNDFHNLDQEHALDLCGSDLGFVLDEDCKPRLHSANFCRKRICPMCQWRKSQKQFANCLKLSDLLEQQGYRFLHLVLTVPNCAEKDLKRTVSELYKSFSKFWKYKEIQRAFKGCLRCFELTYNYDTFTFHPHLHCLIAVNKSYFNDSKVYLSYPKIQELWSKANKSNIPLQCSVGAIKNNLGFAEVSKYCLKPLELDSSKKAENITVLTALLYTLKGTRFIQSYGVIKDSLKELKEDTEPTQEFDIEQMFVYHYNRTTKTYDRVKI
;
A
#
# COMPACT_ATOMS: atom_id res chain seq x y z
N MET A 1 24.34 -24.66 2.10
CA MET A 1 23.26 -23.66 2.28
C MET A 1 23.39 -22.69 1.13
N ASP A 2 22.37 -22.59 0.31
CA ASP A 2 22.37 -21.67 -0.83
C ASP A 2 22.16 -20.24 -0.31
N TYR A 3 23.21 -19.42 -0.37
CA TYR A 3 23.17 -18.04 0.12
C TYR A 3 22.51 -17.08 -0.89
N THR A 4 22.19 -17.54 -2.11
CA THR A 4 21.63 -16.69 -3.16
C THR A 4 20.27 -16.10 -2.78
N GLU A 5 19.45 -16.82 -1.99
CA GLU A 5 18.17 -16.32 -1.49
C GLU A 5 18.35 -15.19 -0.46
N PHE A 6 19.35 -15.30 0.42
CA PHE A 6 19.70 -14.21 1.33
C PHE A 6 20.16 -12.98 0.55
N ASP A 7 21.06 -13.15 -0.42
CA ASP A 7 21.57 -12.04 -1.23
C ASP A 7 20.44 -11.32 -1.98
N SER A 8 19.51 -12.08 -2.59
CA SER A 8 18.35 -11.51 -3.27
C SER A 8 17.48 -10.69 -2.32
N ILE A 9 17.18 -11.21 -1.13
CA ILE A 9 16.35 -10.51 -0.14
C ILE A 9 17.07 -9.25 0.35
N LEU A 10 18.34 -9.37 0.74
CA LEU A 10 19.14 -8.25 1.25
C LEU A 10 19.30 -7.15 0.21
N ASN A 11 19.41 -7.48 -1.07
CA ASN A 11 19.42 -6.49 -2.15
C ASN A 11 18.16 -5.62 -2.19
N ASP A 12 16.98 -6.20 -1.92
CA ASP A 12 15.75 -5.42 -1.85
C ASP A 12 15.68 -4.53 -0.61
N TYR A 13 16.18 -5.01 0.54
CA TYR A 13 16.34 -4.15 1.73
C TYR A 13 17.32 -3.01 1.47
N THR A 14 18.47 -3.28 0.83
CA THR A 14 19.48 -2.26 0.47
C THR A 14 18.87 -1.14 -0.35
N LYS A 15 18.08 -1.47 -1.40
CA LYS A 15 17.37 -0.45 -2.19
C LYS A 15 16.48 0.44 -1.33
N MET A 16 15.76 -0.16 -0.37
CA MET A 16 14.88 0.59 0.53
C MET A 16 15.66 1.42 1.56
N MET A 17 16.83 0.95 2.01
CA MET A 17 17.73 1.73 2.89
C MET A 17 18.26 2.97 2.20
N ILE A 18 18.73 2.83 0.95
CA ILE A 18 19.22 3.96 0.14
C ILE A 18 18.11 5.00 -0.04
N LEU A 19 16.90 4.56 -0.40
CA LEU A 19 15.76 5.46 -0.55
C LEU A 19 15.35 6.12 0.79
N ALA A 20 15.47 5.39 1.90
CA ALA A 20 15.20 5.95 3.23
C ALA A 20 16.25 7.01 3.64
N GLU A 21 17.52 6.81 3.31
CA GLU A 21 18.59 7.81 3.46
C GLU A 21 18.31 9.06 2.63
N GLU A 22 17.90 8.92 1.37
CA GLU A 22 17.50 10.04 0.51
C GLU A 22 16.35 10.85 1.11
N TYR A 23 15.28 10.17 1.54
CA TYR A 23 14.13 10.83 2.17
C TYR A 23 14.54 11.57 3.45
N ASN A 24 15.40 10.95 4.26
CA ASN A 24 15.90 11.54 5.50
C ASN A 24 16.70 12.82 5.22
N ASN A 25 17.61 12.78 4.25
CA ASN A 25 18.43 13.93 3.85
C ASN A 25 17.60 15.10 3.32
N LEU A 26 16.52 14.83 2.59
CA LEU A 26 15.60 15.86 2.11
C LEU A 26 14.85 16.54 3.28
N LEU A 27 14.48 15.78 4.31
CA LEU A 27 13.69 16.28 5.44
C LEU A 27 14.54 17.03 6.50
N HIS A 28 15.77 16.62 6.76
CA HIS A 28 16.63 17.26 7.77
C HIS A 28 17.13 18.66 7.38
N GLY A 29 17.23 18.96 6.08
CA GLY A 29 17.78 20.23 5.59
C GLY A 29 16.81 21.43 5.58
N ASN A 30 15.57 21.28 6.08
CA ASN A 30 14.48 22.26 5.87
C ASN A 30 13.66 22.59 7.14
N ASP A 31 14.28 22.64 8.32
CA ASP A 31 13.66 23.07 9.59
C ASP A 31 12.35 22.36 9.97
N PHE A 32 12.24 21.05 9.70
CA PHE A 32 11.18 20.21 10.25
C PHE A 32 11.41 19.89 11.73
N HIS A 33 11.43 20.92 12.58
CA HIS A 33 11.67 20.82 14.03
C HIS A 33 10.59 20.04 14.82
N ASN A 34 9.49 19.62 14.17
CA ASN A 34 8.33 18.98 14.82
C ASN A 34 8.00 17.56 14.34
N LEU A 35 8.85 16.95 13.51
CA LEU A 35 8.82 15.49 13.35
C LEU A 35 9.77 14.95 14.41
N ASP A 36 9.23 14.39 15.50
CA ASP A 36 9.99 13.84 16.62
C ASP A 36 11.38 13.33 16.19
N GLN A 37 12.41 13.97 16.75
CA GLN A 37 13.83 13.68 16.55
C GLN A 37 14.19 12.23 16.89
N GLU A 38 13.29 11.43 17.44
CA GLU A 38 13.56 10.07 17.93
C GLU A 38 13.73 8.98 16.85
N HIS A 39 13.39 9.20 15.57
CA HIS A 39 13.52 8.11 14.58
C HIS A 39 13.85 8.60 13.17
N ALA A 40 15.14 8.78 12.88
CA ALA A 40 15.63 9.05 11.53
C ALA A 40 15.22 7.89 10.59
N LEU A 41 14.65 8.22 9.42
CA LEU A 41 14.10 7.22 8.50
C LEU A 41 15.17 6.25 8.01
N ASP A 42 16.40 6.73 7.95
CA ASP A 42 17.59 6.06 7.47
C ASP A 42 18.17 5.01 8.43
N LEU A 43 17.66 4.93 9.66
CA LEU A 43 17.94 3.83 10.59
C LEU A 43 16.93 2.68 10.46
N CYS A 44 15.79 2.91 9.81
CA CYS A 44 14.72 1.94 9.77
C CYS A 44 15.08 0.71 8.93
N GLY A 45 15.26 -0.44 9.58
CA GLY A 45 15.64 -1.69 8.94
C GLY A 45 17.16 -1.85 8.81
N SER A 46 17.97 -1.04 9.50
CA SER A 46 19.43 -1.23 9.58
C SER A 46 19.81 -2.57 10.19
N ASP A 47 18.96 -3.11 11.06
CA ASP A 47 19.18 -4.37 11.76
C ASP A 47 18.06 -5.34 11.38
N LEU A 48 18.46 -6.48 10.80
CA LEU A 48 17.55 -7.53 10.33
C LEU A 48 17.97 -8.88 10.91
N GLY A 49 17.03 -9.58 11.53
CA GLY A 49 17.19 -10.97 11.98
C GLY A 49 16.31 -11.90 11.16
N PHE A 50 16.92 -12.92 10.58
CA PHE A 50 16.24 -13.96 9.81
C PHE A 50 16.36 -15.31 10.48
N VAL A 51 15.30 -16.12 10.35
CA VAL A 51 15.31 -17.55 10.66
C VAL A 51 15.02 -18.33 9.39
N LEU A 52 15.47 -19.58 9.31
CA LEU A 52 15.08 -20.46 8.22
C LEU A 52 13.73 -21.08 8.52
N ASP A 53 12.90 -21.25 7.49
CA ASP A 53 11.68 -22.04 7.58
C ASP A 53 11.96 -23.53 7.34
N GLU A 54 10.89 -24.34 7.35
CA GLU A 54 10.96 -25.79 7.14
C GLU A 54 11.53 -26.15 5.75
N ASP A 55 11.40 -25.25 4.76
CA ASP A 55 11.96 -25.38 3.42
C ASP A 55 13.38 -24.79 3.30
N CYS A 56 14.02 -24.45 4.42
CA CYS A 56 15.32 -23.76 4.48
C CYS A 56 15.33 -22.37 3.83
N LYS A 57 14.19 -21.70 3.74
CA LYS A 57 14.10 -20.33 3.18
C LYS A 57 14.17 -19.27 4.27
N PRO A 58 14.89 -18.16 4.03
CA PRO A 58 14.99 -17.06 4.98
C PRO A 58 13.64 -16.35 5.18
N ARG A 59 13.17 -16.34 6.43
CA ARG A 59 12.02 -15.54 6.89
C ARG A 59 12.49 -14.47 7.86
N LEU A 60 12.10 -13.23 7.61
CA LEU A 60 12.40 -12.13 8.55
C LEU A 60 11.66 -12.40 9.86
N HIS A 61 12.43 -12.53 10.93
CA HIS A 61 11.95 -12.73 12.29
C HIS A 61 11.92 -11.42 13.08
N SER A 62 13.00 -10.62 13.01
CA SER A 62 13.14 -9.37 13.77
C SER A 62 13.69 -8.24 12.89
N ALA A 63 13.29 -7.00 13.18
CA ALA A 63 13.84 -5.80 12.54
C ALA A 63 13.48 -4.52 13.33
N ASN A 64 14.34 -3.51 13.23
CA ASN A 64 14.15 -2.19 13.87
C ASN A 64 13.29 -1.21 13.03
N PHE A 65 12.09 -1.65 12.60
CA PHE A 65 11.23 -0.81 11.77
C PHE A 65 10.61 0.38 12.52
N CYS A 66 10.77 1.60 11.98
CA CYS A 66 10.19 2.83 12.56
C CYS A 66 8.65 2.94 12.41
N ARG A 67 8.05 2.13 11.52
CA ARG A 67 6.60 2.08 11.20
C ARG A 67 6.00 3.40 10.69
N LYS A 68 6.83 4.38 10.32
CA LYS A 68 6.38 5.65 9.75
C LYS A 68 5.77 5.46 8.36
N ARG A 69 4.77 6.27 8.04
CA ARG A 69 4.00 6.16 6.79
C ARG A 69 4.74 6.63 5.55
N ILE A 70 5.72 7.50 5.74
CA ILE A 70 6.59 7.96 4.66
C ILE A 70 7.86 7.11 4.52
N CYS A 71 8.12 6.19 5.44
CA CYS A 71 9.33 5.37 5.41
C CYS A 71 9.24 4.36 4.26
N PRO A 72 10.13 4.43 3.25
CA PRO A 72 10.13 3.50 2.12
C PRO A 72 10.22 2.04 2.56
N MET A 73 11.12 1.75 3.52
CA MET A 73 11.28 0.43 4.12
C MET A 73 9.95 -0.11 4.69
N CYS A 74 9.29 0.69 5.53
CA CYS A 74 8.03 0.25 6.16
C CYS A 74 6.89 0.11 5.15
N GLN A 75 6.78 1.02 4.18
CA GLN A 75 5.72 0.94 3.15
C GLN A 75 5.93 -0.27 2.24
N TRP A 76 7.18 -0.52 1.81
CA TRP A 76 7.52 -1.71 1.04
C TRP A 76 7.24 -3.01 1.80
N ARG A 77 7.70 -3.14 3.06
CA ARG A 77 7.41 -4.35 3.86
C ARG A 77 5.91 -4.57 4.05
N LYS A 78 5.16 -3.49 4.27
CA LYS A 78 3.71 -3.54 4.38
C LYS A 78 3.04 -3.93 3.05
N SER A 79 3.57 -3.49 1.91
CA SER A 79 3.06 -3.87 0.59
C SER A 79 3.28 -5.36 0.30
N GLN A 80 4.44 -5.93 0.70
CA GLN A 80 4.70 -7.37 0.58
C GLN A 80 3.73 -8.19 1.45
N LYS A 81 3.51 -7.78 2.71
CA LYS A 81 2.53 -8.45 3.59
C LYS A 81 1.12 -8.34 3.03
N GLN A 82 0.74 -7.19 2.48
CA GLN A 82 -0.56 -6.99 1.87
C GLN A 82 -0.74 -7.88 0.64
N PHE A 83 0.28 -7.98 -0.21
CA PHE A 83 0.28 -8.86 -1.38
C PHE A 83 0.04 -10.32 -0.98
N ALA A 84 0.79 -10.84 0.00
CA ALA A 84 0.61 -12.20 0.50
C ALA A 84 -0.79 -12.44 1.07
N ASN A 85 -1.32 -11.49 1.85
CA ASN A 85 -2.69 -11.57 2.37
C ASN A 85 -3.73 -11.55 1.25
N CYS A 86 -3.51 -10.75 0.21
CA CYS A 86 -4.41 -10.67 -0.93
C CYS A 86 -4.43 -11.98 -1.74
N LEU A 87 -3.30 -12.68 -1.90
CA LEU A 87 -3.27 -14.00 -2.54
C LEU A 87 -4.17 -15.00 -1.79
N LYS A 88 -3.96 -15.15 -0.48
CA LYS A 88 -4.77 -16.04 0.37
C LYS A 88 -6.25 -15.66 0.32
N LEU A 89 -6.54 -14.37 0.39
CA LEU A 89 -7.89 -13.83 0.32
C LEU A 89 -8.56 -14.13 -1.02
N SER A 90 -7.82 -14.00 -2.13
CA SER A 90 -8.35 -14.29 -3.45
C SER A 90 -8.73 -15.76 -3.60
N ASP A 91 -7.88 -16.68 -3.15
CA ASP A 91 -8.16 -18.12 -3.20
C ASP A 91 -9.42 -18.47 -2.39
N LEU A 92 -9.51 -17.98 -1.15
CA LEU A 92 -10.65 -18.22 -0.26
C LEU A 92 -11.98 -17.71 -0.86
N LEU A 93 -12.00 -16.46 -1.30
CA LEU A 93 -13.22 -15.85 -1.84
C LEU A 93 -13.61 -16.44 -3.21
N GLU A 94 -12.65 -16.86 -4.03
CA GLU A 94 -12.97 -17.57 -5.29
C GLU A 94 -13.68 -18.90 -5.02
N GLN A 95 -13.25 -19.66 -4.00
CA GLN A 95 -13.93 -20.89 -3.56
C GLN A 95 -15.36 -20.60 -3.07
N GLN A 96 -15.57 -19.47 -2.41
CA GLN A 96 -16.89 -19.00 -1.96
C GLN A 96 -17.78 -18.43 -3.09
N GLY A 97 -17.34 -18.49 -4.34
CA GLY A 97 -18.15 -18.07 -5.49
C GLY A 97 -18.04 -16.58 -5.85
N TYR A 98 -16.98 -15.91 -5.40
CA TYR A 98 -16.66 -14.55 -5.81
C TYR A 98 -15.67 -14.50 -6.96
N ARG A 99 -15.55 -13.32 -7.57
CA ARG A 99 -14.51 -12.90 -8.51
C ARG A 99 -14.23 -11.41 -8.29
N PHE A 100 -13.16 -10.91 -8.89
CA PHE A 100 -12.68 -9.56 -8.56
C PHE A 100 -12.65 -8.57 -9.72
N LEU A 101 -12.86 -7.30 -9.37
CA LEU A 101 -12.64 -6.15 -10.22
C LEU A 101 -11.57 -5.27 -9.60
N HIS A 102 -10.75 -4.65 -10.44
CA HIS A 102 -9.94 -3.49 -10.06
C HIS A 102 -10.68 -2.23 -10.48
N LEU A 103 -11.06 -1.42 -9.49
CA LEU A 103 -11.71 -0.14 -9.68
C LEU A 103 -10.76 0.97 -9.20
N VAL A 104 -10.44 1.92 -10.09
CA VAL A 104 -9.71 3.14 -9.73
C VAL A 104 -10.67 4.31 -9.73
N LEU A 105 -10.78 5.01 -8.60
CA LEU A 105 -11.61 6.20 -8.45
C LEU A 105 -10.70 7.42 -8.29
N THR A 106 -10.75 8.33 -9.26
CA THR A 106 -9.91 9.53 -9.26
C THR A 106 -10.72 10.79 -9.01
N VAL A 107 -10.03 11.86 -8.62
CA VAL A 107 -10.54 13.23 -8.56
C VAL A 107 -9.58 14.14 -9.34
N PRO A 108 -9.98 15.35 -9.73
CA PRO A 108 -9.09 16.28 -10.40
C PRO A 108 -7.83 16.55 -9.57
N ASN A 109 -6.73 16.85 -10.26
CA ASN A 109 -5.49 17.24 -9.60
C ASN A 109 -5.71 18.48 -8.74
N CYS A 110 -4.93 18.60 -7.66
CA CYS A 110 -5.03 19.70 -6.72
C CYS A 110 -3.64 20.27 -6.39
N ALA A 111 -3.60 21.55 -6.03
CA ALA A 111 -2.40 22.16 -5.46
C ALA A 111 -2.15 21.67 -4.03
N GLU A 112 -0.92 21.79 -3.55
CA GLU A 112 -0.53 21.39 -2.18
C GLU A 112 -1.48 21.90 -1.09
N LYS A 113 -1.80 23.20 -1.13
CA LYS A 113 -2.67 23.88 -0.16
C LYS A 113 -4.07 23.26 -0.06
N ASP A 114 -4.54 22.64 -1.14
CA ASP A 114 -5.89 22.05 -1.23
C ASP A 114 -5.86 20.53 -1.00
N LEU A 115 -4.68 19.91 -0.91
CA LEU A 115 -4.51 18.45 -0.87
C LEU A 115 -5.26 17.82 0.30
N LYS A 116 -5.07 18.32 1.52
CA LYS A 116 -5.73 17.75 2.72
C LYS A 116 -7.25 17.82 2.62
N ARG A 117 -7.78 18.93 2.10
CA ARG A 117 -9.21 19.10 1.85
C ARG A 117 -9.69 18.09 0.79
N THR A 118 -8.97 18.01 -0.33
CA THR A 118 -9.27 17.11 -1.45
C THR A 118 -9.30 15.66 -1.01
N VAL A 119 -8.33 15.21 -0.19
CA VAL A 119 -8.31 13.85 0.37
C VAL A 119 -9.47 13.61 1.34
N SER A 120 -9.84 14.60 2.16
CA SER A 120 -11.03 14.50 3.03
C SER A 120 -12.32 14.34 2.21
N GLU A 121 -12.46 15.13 1.13
CA GLU A 121 -13.59 15.06 0.21
C GLU A 121 -13.61 13.71 -0.54
N LEU A 122 -12.46 13.22 -1.03
CA LEU A 122 -12.31 11.92 -1.66
C LEU A 122 -12.86 10.77 -0.78
N TYR A 123 -12.51 10.74 0.50
CA TYR A 123 -13.04 9.71 1.43
C TYR A 123 -14.52 9.87 1.76
N LYS A 124 -15.00 11.11 1.89
CA LYS A 124 -16.44 11.39 2.06
C LYS A 124 -17.23 10.91 0.85
N SER A 125 -16.71 11.18 -0.36
CA SER A 125 -17.29 10.73 -1.63
C SER A 125 -17.28 9.21 -1.72
N PHE A 126 -16.17 8.54 -1.40
CA PHE A 126 -16.13 7.08 -1.35
C PHE A 126 -17.18 6.50 -0.39
N SER A 127 -17.30 7.08 0.80
CA SER A 127 -18.26 6.63 1.80
C SER A 127 -19.72 6.78 1.35
N LYS A 128 -20.03 7.79 0.51
CA LYS A 128 -21.35 7.94 -0.12
C LYS A 128 -21.55 6.96 -1.26
N PHE A 129 -20.55 6.83 -2.13
CA PHE A 129 -20.53 5.90 -3.26
C PHE A 129 -20.83 4.47 -2.78
N TRP A 130 -20.13 4.01 -1.74
CA TRP A 130 -20.32 2.68 -1.16
C TRP A 130 -21.71 2.43 -0.54
N LYS A 131 -22.46 3.49 -0.25
CA LYS A 131 -23.82 3.42 0.33
C LYS A 131 -24.92 3.44 -0.72
N TYR A 132 -24.62 3.67 -2.00
CA TYR A 132 -25.64 3.60 -3.04
C TYR A 132 -26.17 2.17 -3.19
N LYS A 133 -27.48 2.03 -3.36
CA LYS A 133 -28.16 0.73 -3.40
C LYS A 133 -27.64 -0.12 -4.55
N GLU A 134 -27.37 0.51 -5.69
CA GLU A 134 -26.78 -0.12 -6.88
C GLU A 134 -25.39 -0.69 -6.57
N ILE A 135 -24.56 0.08 -5.85
CA ILE A 135 -23.22 -0.36 -5.41
C ILE A 135 -23.32 -1.49 -4.41
N GLN A 136 -24.14 -1.38 -3.36
CA GLN A 136 -24.30 -2.44 -2.36
C GLN A 136 -24.88 -3.74 -2.95
N ARG A 137 -25.74 -3.61 -3.97
CA ARG A 137 -26.27 -4.76 -4.70
C ARG A 137 -25.17 -5.44 -5.52
N ALA A 138 -24.33 -4.68 -6.21
CA ALA A 138 -23.28 -5.19 -7.08
C ALA A 138 -22.02 -5.68 -6.34
N PHE A 139 -21.47 -4.84 -5.47
CA PHE A 139 -20.17 -4.99 -4.85
C PHE A 139 -20.32 -5.56 -3.44
N LYS A 140 -19.84 -6.79 -3.25
CA LYS A 140 -20.00 -7.56 -2.01
C LYS A 140 -18.89 -7.32 -1.01
N GLY A 141 -17.73 -6.85 -1.48
CA GLY A 141 -16.61 -6.47 -0.64
C GLY A 141 -15.70 -5.49 -1.36
N CYS A 142 -14.92 -4.76 -0.59
CA CYS A 142 -13.92 -3.84 -1.13
C CYS A 142 -12.69 -3.81 -0.23
N LEU A 143 -11.49 -3.92 -0.79
CA LEU A 143 -10.26 -3.40 -0.20
C LEU A 143 -9.92 -2.09 -0.90
N ARG A 144 -10.12 -0.97 -0.22
CA ARG A 144 -9.79 0.37 -0.70
C ARG A 144 -8.41 0.75 -0.21
N CYS A 145 -7.60 1.27 -1.12
CA CYS A 145 -6.29 1.82 -0.87
C CYS A 145 -6.19 3.25 -1.40
N PHE A 146 -5.61 4.13 -0.60
CA PHE A 146 -5.27 5.48 -1.02
C PHE A 146 -3.88 5.52 -1.64
N GLU A 147 -3.79 6.18 -2.79
CA GLU A 147 -2.55 6.47 -3.48
C GLU A 147 -2.48 7.97 -3.79
N LEU A 148 -1.27 8.52 -3.71
CA LEU A 148 -0.99 9.92 -4.01
C LEU A 148 0.19 9.99 -4.95
N THR A 149 -0.04 10.48 -6.17
CA THR A 149 1.01 10.75 -7.14
C THR A 149 1.21 12.27 -7.28
N TYR A 150 2.39 12.66 -7.73
CA TYR A 150 2.74 14.05 -8.00
C TYR A 150 3.17 14.21 -9.46
N ASN A 151 2.64 15.23 -10.12
CA ASN A 151 3.00 15.57 -11.49
C ASN A 151 4.02 16.72 -11.45
N TYR A 152 5.27 16.41 -11.81
CA TYR A 152 6.39 17.36 -11.78
C TYR A 152 6.31 18.45 -12.85
N ASP A 153 5.55 18.25 -13.93
CA ASP A 153 5.41 19.25 -15.01
C ASP A 153 4.39 20.34 -14.64
N THR A 154 3.33 19.95 -13.93
CA THR A 154 2.22 20.84 -13.55
C THR A 154 2.28 21.25 -12.08
N PHE A 155 3.19 20.67 -11.30
CA PHE A 155 3.35 20.87 -9.86
C PHE A 155 2.07 20.57 -9.07
N THR A 156 1.30 19.56 -9.50
CA THR A 156 0.03 19.19 -8.89
C THR A 156 0.01 17.79 -8.32
N PHE A 157 -0.81 17.57 -7.31
CA PHE A 157 -1.06 16.28 -6.67
C PHE A 157 -2.28 15.58 -7.25
N HIS A 158 -2.20 14.26 -7.40
CA HIS A 158 -3.29 13.42 -7.88
C HIS A 158 -3.66 12.34 -6.84
N PRO A 159 -4.51 12.69 -5.84
CA PRO A 159 -5.02 11.72 -4.89
C PRO A 159 -6.07 10.82 -5.55
N HIS A 160 -5.94 9.50 -5.38
CA HIS A 160 -6.90 8.55 -5.96
C HIS A 160 -7.01 7.27 -5.12
N LEU A 161 -8.01 6.45 -5.45
CA LEU A 161 -8.31 5.22 -4.73
C LEU A 161 -8.22 4.01 -5.64
N HIS A 162 -7.32 3.08 -5.30
CA HIS A 162 -7.31 1.73 -5.83
C HIS A 162 -8.26 0.88 -5.00
N CYS A 163 -9.24 0.25 -5.65
CA CYS A 163 -10.25 -0.56 -5.00
C CYS A 163 -10.25 -1.96 -5.61
N LEU A 164 -9.95 -2.96 -4.78
CA LEU A 164 -10.19 -4.36 -5.10
C LEU A 164 -11.61 -4.73 -4.69
N ILE A 165 -12.46 -4.97 -5.66
CA ILE A 165 -13.89 -5.19 -5.46
C ILE A 165 -14.21 -6.68 -5.63
N ALA A 166 -14.86 -7.27 -4.63
CA ALA A 166 -15.44 -8.61 -4.75
C ALA A 166 -16.87 -8.51 -5.30
N VAL A 167 -17.17 -9.30 -6.34
CA VAL A 167 -18.50 -9.45 -6.93
C VAL A 167 -18.83 -10.94 -7.07
N ASN A 168 -20.10 -11.30 -7.18
CA ASN A 168 -20.51 -12.68 -7.42
C ASN A 168 -19.94 -13.18 -8.77
N LYS A 169 -19.64 -14.48 -8.90
CA LYS A 169 -19.19 -15.08 -10.17
C LYS A 169 -20.12 -14.76 -11.35
N SER A 170 -21.43 -14.67 -11.11
CA SER A 170 -22.47 -14.33 -12.09
C SER A 170 -22.51 -12.86 -12.50
N TYR A 171 -21.69 -11.97 -11.91
CA TYR A 171 -21.80 -10.52 -12.07
C TYR A 171 -21.94 -10.03 -13.52
N PHE A 172 -21.16 -10.59 -14.45
CA PHE A 172 -21.17 -10.18 -15.86
C PHE A 172 -22.38 -10.70 -16.65
N ASN A 173 -23.08 -11.70 -16.12
CA ASN A 173 -24.23 -12.34 -16.77
C ASN A 173 -25.56 -11.96 -16.11
N ASP A 174 -25.53 -11.31 -14.94
CA ASP A 174 -26.72 -10.87 -14.21
C ASP A 174 -27.01 -9.39 -14.49
N SER A 175 -27.89 -9.12 -15.46
CA SER A 175 -28.28 -7.75 -15.85
C SER A 175 -28.94 -6.95 -14.72
N LYS A 176 -29.45 -7.60 -13.67
CA LYS A 176 -30.03 -6.91 -12.50
C LYS A 176 -28.97 -6.36 -11.56
N VAL A 177 -27.75 -6.92 -11.60
CA VAL A 177 -26.67 -6.62 -10.65
C VAL A 177 -25.49 -5.94 -11.34
N TYR A 178 -25.25 -6.24 -12.61
CA TYR A 178 -24.16 -5.67 -13.40
C TYR A 178 -24.19 -4.14 -13.43
N LEU A 179 -23.04 -3.51 -13.22
CA LEU A 179 -22.83 -2.08 -13.40
C LEU A 179 -21.89 -1.85 -14.58
N SER A 180 -22.39 -1.13 -15.58
CA SER A 180 -21.58 -0.65 -16.70
C SER A 180 -20.63 0.46 -16.25
N TYR A 181 -19.55 0.66 -17.01
CA TYR A 181 -18.61 1.76 -16.78
C TYR A 181 -19.33 3.13 -16.67
N PRO A 182 -20.24 3.54 -17.60
CA PRO A 182 -20.94 4.81 -17.46
C PRO A 182 -21.75 4.92 -16.17
N LYS A 183 -22.35 3.82 -15.71
CA LYS A 183 -23.12 3.82 -14.46
C LYS A 183 -22.22 4.01 -13.24
N ILE A 184 -21.07 3.34 -13.20
CA ILE A 184 -20.08 3.52 -12.13
C ILE A 184 -19.57 4.97 -12.12
N GLN A 185 -19.25 5.52 -13.30
CA GLN A 185 -18.78 6.89 -13.46
C GLN A 185 -19.83 7.92 -12.99
N GLU A 186 -21.09 7.73 -13.37
CA GLU A 186 -22.22 8.56 -12.94
C GLU A 186 -22.35 8.56 -11.42
N LEU A 187 -22.36 7.36 -10.80
CA LEU A 187 -22.46 7.22 -9.35
C LEU A 187 -21.25 7.84 -8.64
N TRP A 188 -20.05 7.67 -9.18
CA TRP A 188 -18.85 8.28 -8.59
C TRP A 188 -18.90 9.81 -8.66
N SER A 189 -19.24 10.36 -9.82
CA SER A 189 -19.38 11.81 -10.03
C SER A 189 -20.45 12.40 -9.11
N LYS A 190 -21.58 11.70 -8.96
CA LYS A 190 -22.66 12.07 -8.03
C LYS A 190 -22.21 12.04 -6.56
N ALA A 191 -21.45 11.04 -6.15
CA ALA A 191 -20.94 10.94 -4.79
C ALA A 191 -19.99 12.11 -4.44
N ASN A 192 -19.22 12.54 -5.44
CA ASN A 192 -18.32 13.69 -5.38
C ASN A 192 -19.02 15.05 -5.54
N LYS A 193 -20.32 15.08 -5.89
CA LYS A 193 -21.04 16.32 -6.26
C LYS A 193 -20.34 17.09 -7.39
N SER A 194 -19.71 16.36 -8.31
CA SER A 194 -19.04 16.96 -9.46
C SER A 194 -20.07 17.35 -10.53
N ASN A 195 -19.89 18.53 -11.11
CA ASN A 195 -20.69 18.99 -12.26
C ASN A 195 -20.14 18.47 -13.60
N ILE A 196 -18.97 17.83 -13.57
CA ILE A 196 -18.35 17.15 -14.71
C ILE A 196 -18.22 15.65 -14.43
N PRO A 197 -18.25 14.78 -15.46
CA PRO A 197 -17.95 13.37 -15.28
C PRO A 197 -16.52 13.19 -14.76
N LEU A 198 -16.38 12.54 -13.60
CA LEU A 198 -15.07 12.19 -13.05
C LEU A 198 -14.50 10.97 -13.77
N GLN A 199 -13.18 10.90 -13.89
CA GLN A 199 -12.53 9.73 -14.45
C GLN A 199 -12.57 8.58 -13.43
N CYS A 200 -12.75 7.37 -13.94
CA CYS A 200 -12.52 6.14 -13.20
C CYS A 200 -11.97 5.09 -14.16
N SER A 201 -11.49 3.97 -13.62
CA SER A 201 -11.14 2.78 -14.40
C SER A 201 -11.78 1.57 -13.74
N VAL A 202 -12.31 0.63 -14.52
CA VAL A 202 -12.82 -0.64 -13.98
C VAL A 202 -12.43 -1.77 -14.92
N GLY A 203 -11.78 -2.79 -14.36
CA GLY A 203 -11.32 -3.96 -15.11
C GLY A 203 -11.56 -5.24 -14.33
N ALA A 204 -11.94 -6.31 -15.03
CA ALA A 204 -11.99 -7.63 -14.43
C ALA A 204 -10.56 -8.13 -14.14
N ILE A 205 -10.34 -8.67 -12.95
CA ILE A 205 -9.09 -9.33 -12.61
C ILE A 205 -9.19 -10.78 -13.07
N LYS A 206 -8.22 -11.23 -13.87
CA LYS A 206 -8.27 -12.53 -14.54
C LYS A 206 -7.77 -13.69 -13.69
N ASN A 207 -6.92 -13.42 -12.70
CA ASN A 207 -6.31 -14.42 -11.82
C ASN A 207 -5.95 -13.83 -10.45
N ASN A 208 -5.63 -14.70 -9.51
CA ASN A 208 -5.26 -14.33 -8.13
C ASN A 208 -4.01 -13.45 -8.08
N LEU A 209 -3.07 -13.65 -9.02
CA LEU A 209 -1.89 -12.81 -9.14
C LEU A 209 -2.26 -11.34 -9.40
N GLY A 210 -3.20 -11.08 -10.31
CA GLY A 210 -3.67 -9.73 -10.60
C GLY A 210 -4.38 -9.07 -9.41
N PHE A 211 -5.08 -9.84 -8.57
CA PHE A 211 -5.69 -9.32 -7.35
C PHE A 211 -4.63 -8.88 -6.35
N ALA A 212 -3.60 -9.70 -6.17
CA ALA A 212 -2.49 -9.38 -5.29
C ALA A 212 -1.64 -8.22 -5.83
N GLU A 213 -1.33 -8.19 -7.12
CA GLU A 213 -0.55 -7.12 -7.76
C GLU A 213 -1.18 -5.76 -7.61
N VAL A 214 -2.51 -5.66 -7.79
CA VAL A 214 -3.24 -4.41 -7.58
C VAL A 214 -3.07 -3.89 -6.15
N SER A 215 -2.89 -4.78 -5.17
CA SER A 215 -2.64 -4.38 -3.78
C SER A 215 -1.25 -3.81 -3.51
N LYS A 216 -0.27 -4.00 -4.43
CA LYS A 216 1.07 -3.41 -4.31
C LYS A 216 1.05 -1.90 -4.56
N TYR A 217 0.21 -1.42 -5.49
CA TYR A 217 0.07 0.01 -5.80
C TYR A 217 -0.34 0.84 -4.58
N CYS A 218 -1.16 0.25 -3.71
CA CYS A 218 -1.67 0.84 -2.48
C CYS A 218 -0.63 1.45 -1.52
N LEU A 219 0.62 0.99 -1.62
CA LEU A 219 1.69 1.24 -0.65
C LEU A 219 3.07 1.34 -1.33
N LYS A 220 3.10 1.59 -2.65
CA LYS A 220 4.37 1.74 -3.36
C LYS A 220 5.10 2.97 -2.77
N PRO A 221 6.41 2.87 -2.46
CA PRO A 221 7.21 4.04 -2.13
C PRO A 221 7.05 5.10 -3.21
N LEU A 222 7.10 6.38 -2.84
CA LEU A 222 6.96 7.43 -3.84
C LEU A 222 8.18 7.43 -4.74
N GLU A 223 7.93 7.44 -6.03
CA GLU A 223 8.95 7.68 -7.02
C GLU A 223 9.25 9.17 -7.04
N LEU A 224 10.37 9.54 -6.43
CA LEU A 224 10.85 10.92 -6.41
C LEU A 224 11.80 11.13 -7.59
N ASP A 225 11.69 12.27 -8.26
CA ASP A 225 12.65 12.68 -9.29
C ASP A 225 13.92 13.21 -8.60
N SER A 226 15.02 12.45 -8.67
CA SER A 226 16.30 12.79 -8.01
C SER A 226 16.87 14.14 -8.46
N SER A 227 16.47 14.66 -9.62
CA SER A 227 16.90 15.97 -10.13
C SER A 227 16.11 17.15 -9.55
N LYS A 228 14.98 16.90 -8.88
CA LYS A 228 13.99 17.90 -8.43
C LYS A 228 13.92 18.02 -6.91
N LYS A 229 15.03 18.42 -6.29
CA LYS A 229 15.18 18.46 -4.82
C LYS A 229 14.08 19.28 -4.12
N ALA A 230 13.78 20.48 -4.62
CA ALA A 230 12.80 21.37 -4.00
C ALA A 230 11.38 20.78 -4.04
N GLU A 231 10.99 20.24 -5.20
CA GLU A 231 9.70 19.60 -5.41
C GLU A 231 9.56 18.34 -4.56
N ASN A 232 10.63 17.55 -4.43
CA ASN A 232 10.63 16.36 -3.57
C ASN A 232 10.39 16.70 -2.09
N ILE A 233 10.96 17.80 -1.61
CA ILE A 233 10.68 18.30 -0.25
C ILE A 233 9.20 18.65 -0.12
N THR A 234 8.64 19.37 -1.10
CA THR A 234 7.21 19.71 -1.14
C THR A 234 6.34 18.45 -1.11
N VAL A 235 6.65 17.44 -1.93
CA VAL A 235 5.91 16.17 -1.98
C VAL A 235 5.92 15.47 -0.63
N LEU A 236 7.11 15.26 -0.04
CA LEU A 236 7.28 14.58 1.25
C LEU A 236 6.58 15.33 2.39
N THR A 237 6.62 16.67 2.36
CA THR A 237 5.96 17.54 3.34
C THR A 237 4.44 17.45 3.25
N ALA A 238 3.92 17.60 2.03
CA ALA A 238 2.49 17.52 1.74
C ALA A 238 1.92 16.16 2.16
N LEU A 239 2.68 15.09 1.91
CA LEU A 239 2.39 13.76 2.42
C LEU A 239 2.33 13.76 3.93
N LEU A 240 3.42 14.06 4.64
CA LEU A 240 3.46 14.04 6.11
C LEU A 240 2.25 14.73 6.75
N TYR A 241 1.90 15.91 6.25
CA TYR A 241 0.75 16.67 6.73
C TYR A 241 -0.60 16.02 6.40
N THR A 242 -0.76 15.52 5.16
CA THR A 242 -2.00 14.89 4.67
C THR A 242 -2.20 13.48 5.26
N LEU A 243 -1.11 12.78 5.54
CA LEU A 243 -1.10 11.40 6.02
C LEU A 243 -1.45 11.34 7.51
N LYS A 244 -1.25 12.41 8.27
CA LYS A 244 -1.55 12.44 9.71
C LYS A 244 -3.05 12.15 9.95
N GLY A 245 -3.34 11.05 10.64
CA GLY A 245 -4.71 10.62 10.97
C GLY A 245 -5.49 9.92 9.83
N THR A 246 -4.93 9.82 8.63
CA THR A 246 -5.63 9.26 7.46
C THR A 246 -5.59 7.72 7.43
N ARG A 247 -6.69 7.03 7.07
CA ARG A 247 -6.66 5.57 6.86
C ARG A 247 -6.42 5.24 5.39
N PHE A 248 -5.19 4.83 5.08
CA PHE A 248 -4.76 4.45 3.73
C PHE A 248 -5.49 3.24 3.19
N ILE A 249 -5.59 2.20 4.02
CA ILE A 249 -6.22 0.94 3.65
C ILE A 249 -7.47 0.77 4.49
N GLN A 250 -8.56 0.39 3.85
CA GLN A 250 -9.80 0.07 4.51
C GLN A 250 -10.52 -1.06 3.78
N SER A 251 -10.99 -2.05 4.52
CA SER A 251 -11.75 -3.17 3.99
C SER A 251 -13.23 -3.07 4.34
N TYR A 252 -14.08 -3.62 3.47
CA TYR A 252 -15.54 -3.62 3.55
C TYR A 252 -16.12 -4.96 3.10
N GLY A 253 -17.31 -5.30 3.63
CA GLY A 253 -18.08 -6.48 3.23
C GLY A 253 -17.29 -7.78 3.36
N VAL A 254 -17.50 -8.72 2.44
CA VAL A 254 -16.90 -10.07 2.50
C VAL A 254 -15.37 -10.03 2.63
N ILE A 255 -14.71 -9.10 1.95
CA ILE A 255 -13.25 -8.89 2.06
C ILE A 255 -12.83 -8.55 3.50
N LYS A 256 -13.60 -7.72 4.20
CA LYS A 256 -13.29 -7.36 5.60
C LYS A 256 -13.44 -8.55 6.52
N ASP A 257 -14.47 -9.35 6.32
CA ASP A 257 -14.81 -10.47 7.18
C ASP A 257 -13.79 -11.60 6.98
N SER A 258 -13.45 -11.94 5.74
CA SER A 258 -12.40 -12.90 5.41
C SER A 258 -11.00 -12.47 5.88
N LEU A 259 -10.69 -11.16 5.87
CA LEU A 259 -9.43 -10.66 6.44
C LEU A 259 -9.33 -10.81 7.96
N LYS A 260 -10.45 -10.96 8.67
CA LYS A 260 -10.43 -11.26 10.11
C LYS A 260 -10.15 -12.73 10.35
N GLU A 261 -10.86 -13.61 9.63
CA GLU A 261 -10.66 -15.07 9.66
C GLU A 261 -9.20 -15.43 9.38
N LEU A 262 -8.60 -14.87 8.32
CA LEU A 262 -7.19 -15.10 7.99
C LEU A 262 -6.20 -14.65 9.08
N LYS A 263 -6.56 -13.68 9.93
CA LYS A 263 -5.69 -13.28 11.05
C LYS A 263 -5.76 -14.24 12.20
N GLU A 264 -6.93 -14.79 12.48
CA GLU A 264 -7.15 -15.78 13.52
C GLU A 264 -6.42 -17.09 13.19
N ASP A 265 -6.36 -17.47 11.90
CA ASP A 265 -5.61 -18.65 11.43
C ASP A 265 -4.08 -18.48 11.35
N THR A 266 -3.56 -17.25 11.43
CA THR A 266 -2.13 -16.96 11.21
C THR A 266 -1.35 -16.56 12.45
N GLU A 267 -1.91 -16.72 13.67
CA GLU A 267 -1.12 -16.65 14.90
C GLU A 267 -0.37 -17.99 15.08
N PRO A 268 0.93 -18.08 14.75
CA PRO A 268 1.67 -19.32 14.92
C PRO A 268 2.22 -19.33 16.35
N THR A 269 1.86 -20.35 17.12
CA THR A 269 2.46 -20.72 18.41
C THR A 269 3.84 -21.38 18.25
N GLN A 270 4.61 -21.00 17.23
CA GLN A 270 5.93 -21.60 16.99
C GLN A 270 6.99 -20.69 17.62
N GLU A 271 7.46 -21.08 18.80
CA GLU A 271 8.70 -20.55 19.38
C GLU A 271 9.85 -20.93 18.43
N PHE A 272 10.44 -19.92 17.78
CA PHE A 272 11.64 -20.11 16.99
C PHE A 272 12.85 -20.07 17.92
N ASP A 273 13.75 -21.04 17.78
CA ASP A 273 14.98 -21.10 18.54
C ASP A 273 15.89 -19.91 18.16
N ILE A 274 16.09 -19.01 19.12
CA ILE A 274 16.81 -17.73 18.93
C ILE A 274 18.29 -17.99 18.60
N GLU A 275 18.82 -19.16 18.97
CA GLU A 275 20.21 -19.56 18.75
C GLU A 275 20.56 -19.77 17.26
N GLN A 276 19.57 -19.91 16.36
CA GLN A 276 19.77 -20.13 14.93
C GLN A 276 19.50 -18.90 14.06
N MET A 277 19.42 -17.70 14.65
CA MET A 277 19.11 -16.48 13.93
C MET A 277 20.30 -15.95 13.12
N PHE A 278 20.06 -15.64 11.85
CA PHE A 278 20.99 -14.96 10.96
C PHE A 278 20.77 -13.45 11.08
N VAL A 279 21.69 -12.75 11.73
CA VAL A 279 21.60 -11.30 11.92
C VAL A 279 22.47 -10.55 10.95
N TYR A 280 21.90 -9.49 10.37
CA TYR A 280 22.54 -8.61 9.40
C TYR A 280 22.44 -7.17 9.85
N HIS A 281 23.54 -6.44 9.68
CA HIS A 281 23.63 -5.01 9.95
C HIS A 281 23.96 -4.25 8.67
N TYR A 282 23.27 -3.13 8.44
CA TYR A 282 23.49 -2.30 7.25
C TYR A 282 24.74 -1.44 7.40
N ASN A 283 25.71 -1.66 6.52
CA ASN A 283 26.93 -0.89 6.40
C ASN A 283 26.72 0.29 5.45
N ARG A 284 26.69 1.49 6.02
CA ARG A 284 26.41 2.73 5.27
C ARG A 284 27.53 3.16 4.33
N THR A 285 28.76 2.71 4.59
CA THR A 285 29.92 3.03 3.75
C THR A 285 29.91 2.19 2.47
N THR A 286 29.67 0.89 2.61
CA THR A 286 29.63 -0.05 1.47
C THR A 286 28.25 -0.14 0.81
N LYS A 287 27.19 0.35 1.49
CA LYS A 287 25.78 0.20 1.08
C LYS A 287 25.38 -1.29 0.95
N THR A 288 25.84 -2.11 1.90
CA THR A 288 25.55 -3.56 1.95
C THR A 288 25.06 -3.98 3.33
N TYR A 289 24.42 -5.15 3.42
CA TYR A 289 24.15 -5.78 4.70
C TYR A 289 25.26 -6.79 5.01
N ASP A 290 25.93 -6.59 6.14
CA ASP A 290 27.01 -7.45 6.60
C ASP A 290 26.45 -8.39 7.68
N ARG A 291 26.76 -9.70 7.57
CA ARG A 291 26.33 -10.68 8.57
C ARG A 291 27.10 -10.45 9.87
N VAL A 292 26.37 -10.29 10.97
CA VAL A 292 26.93 -10.20 12.32
C VAL A 292 27.21 -11.62 12.82
N LYS A 293 28.43 -11.86 13.31
CA LYS A 293 28.74 -13.07 14.06
C LYS A 293 28.20 -12.89 15.48
N ILE A 294 27.23 -13.72 15.86
CA ILE A 294 26.72 -13.84 17.22
C ILE A 294 27.49 -14.97 17.90
#